data_AF-A0A9E3AYP0-F1
#
_entry.id   AF-A0A9E3AYP0-F1
#
_cell.length_a   1.000
_cell.length_b   1.000
_cell.length_c   1.000
_cell.angle_alpha   90.00
_cell.angle_beta   90.00
_cell.angle_gamma   90.00
#
_symmetry.space_group_name_H-M   'P 1'
#
loop_
_entity.id
_entity.type
_entity.pdbx_description
1 polymer ?
#
loop_
_entity_poly.entity_id
_entity_poly.type
_entity_poly.pdbx_seq_one_letter_code
_entity_poly.pdbx_strand_id
1 'polypeptide(L)'
;MGTGYGGDMQQRGQQQHQSQRIFTASEVAEFEYCPLTWWHQQFEPLAQADTEEIFARLVELEDEHGPQAPTLPEYQVGEQLLLRRGAFEEGIQQHQEHADEVAEIEEERVNVTGSGDSARTLGRIALVVLLLALLLIAVSILLTFVAR
;
A
#
# COMPACT_ATOMS: atom_id res chain seq x y z
N MET A 1 66.17 -13.78 -29.89
CA MET A 1 66.83 -13.12 -28.75
C MET A 1 66.17 -11.77 -28.54
N GLY A 2 65.75 -11.47 -27.30
CA GLY A 2 65.06 -10.23 -26.89
C GLY A 2 63.58 -10.48 -26.53
N THR A 3 63.29 -10.99 -25.32
CA THR A 3 62.83 -10.23 -24.13
C THR A 3 61.57 -9.41 -24.44
N GLY A 4 60.37 -9.75 -23.97
CA GLY A 4 60.02 -10.07 -22.58
C GLY A 4 59.33 -8.84 -21.98
N TYR A 5 58.00 -8.80 -22.01
CA TYR A 5 57.20 -7.95 -21.14
C TYR A 5 55.93 -8.73 -20.76
N GLY A 6 55.94 -9.22 -19.53
CA GLY A 6 54.74 -9.66 -18.84
C GLY A 6 53.84 -8.45 -18.63
N GLY A 7 52.61 -8.56 -19.11
CA GLY A 7 51.53 -7.69 -18.67
C GLY A 7 50.94 -8.30 -17.41
N ASP A 8 51.40 -7.83 -16.26
CA ASP A 8 50.77 -8.10 -14.98
C ASP A 8 49.32 -7.61 -15.05
N MET A 9 48.37 -8.54 -15.14
CA MET A 9 46.96 -8.28 -14.86
C MET A 9 46.86 -7.93 -13.38
N GLN A 10 47.01 -6.64 -13.09
CA GLN A 10 46.77 -6.06 -11.78
C GLN A 10 45.27 -6.14 -11.51
N GLN A 11 44.83 -7.31 -10.99
CA GLN A 11 43.52 -7.51 -10.39
C GLN A 11 43.39 -6.52 -9.23
N ARG A 12 42.82 -5.37 -9.55
CA ARG A 12 42.51 -4.31 -8.61
C ARG A 12 41.37 -4.83 -7.73
N GLY A 13 41.65 -4.88 -6.43
CA GLY A 13 40.88 -5.65 -5.47
C GLY A 13 39.42 -5.21 -5.35
N GLN A 14 38.58 -6.21 -5.12
CA GLN A 14 37.53 -6.12 -4.11
C GLN A 14 37.58 -7.40 -3.27
N GLN A 15 38.40 -7.37 -2.22
CA GLN A 15 38.14 -8.20 -1.05
C GLN A 15 36.84 -7.67 -0.42
N GLN A 16 35.69 -8.11 -0.96
CA GLN A 16 34.42 -7.96 -0.27
C GLN A 16 34.51 -8.79 1.00
N HIS A 17 34.77 -8.12 2.11
CA HIS A 17 34.42 -8.66 3.42
C HIS A 17 32.91 -8.95 3.36
N GLN A 18 32.54 -10.22 3.15
CA GLN A 18 31.19 -10.70 3.39
C GLN A 18 30.94 -10.64 4.90
N SER A 19 30.66 -9.43 5.38
CA SER A 19 29.84 -9.24 6.58
C SER A 19 28.59 -10.11 6.38
N GLN A 20 28.38 -11.09 7.27
CA GLN A 20 27.12 -11.82 7.30
C GLN A 20 26.03 -10.80 7.64
N ARG A 21 25.33 -10.30 6.61
CA ARG A 21 24.18 -9.41 6.79
C ARG A 21 23.11 -10.18 7.56
N ILE A 22 22.78 -9.70 8.75
CA ILE A 22 21.65 -10.23 9.53
C ILE A 22 20.40 -9.52 9.04
N PHE A 23 19.44 -10.28 8.52
CA PHE A 23 18.14 -9.76 8.08
C PHE A 23 17.21 -9.57 9.28
N THR A 24 16.48 -8.46 9.28
CA THR A 24 15.42 -8.14 10.22
C THR A 24 14.13 -8.90 9.87
N ALA A 25 13.25 -9.09 10.85
CA ALA A 25 11.96 -9.73 10.62
C ALA A 25 11.09 -8.95 9.60
N SER A 26 11.20 -7.62 9.56
CA SER A 26 10.54 -6.78 8.56
C SER A 26 11.05 -7.02 7.15
N GLU A 27 12.37 -7.15 6.95
CA GLU A 27 12.95 -7.44 5.64
C GLU A 27 12.52 -8.82 5.13
N VAL A 28 12.47 -9.82 6.02
CA VAL A 28 11.97 -11.16 5.68
C VAL A 28 10.49 -11.11 5.29
N ALA A 29 9.67 -10.39 6.05
CA ALA A 29 8.24 -10.25 5.74
C ALA A 29 7.99 -9.53 4.41
N GLU A 30 8.76 -8.49 4.10
CA GLU A 30 8.64 -7.74 2.85
C GLU A 30 9.10 -8.59 1.65
N PHE A 31 10.18 -9.35 1.81
CA PHE A 31 10.61 -10.33 0.81
C PHE A 31 9.54 -11.40 0.57
N GLU A 32 8.93 -11.98 1.61
CA GLU A 32 7.87 -12.97 1.47
C GLU A 32 6.62 -12.41 0.77
N TYR A 33 6.29 -11.14 1.01
CA TYR A 33 5.14 -10.49 0.40
C TYR A 33 5.36 -10.21 -1.10
N CYS A 34 6.51 -9.63 -1.47
CA CYS A 34 6.83 -9.34 -2.87
C CYS A 34 8.35 -9.40 -3.14
N PRO A 35 8.88 -10.60 -3.46
CA PRO A 35 10.32 -10.81 -3.62
C PRO A 35 10.97 -9.90 -4.67
N LEU A 36 10.25 -9.64 -5.77
CA LEU A 36 10.76 -8.85 -6.89
C LEU A 36 10.87 -7.36 -6.51
N THR A 37 9.85 -6.81 -5.85
CA THR A 37 9.88 -5.41 -5.41
C THR A 37 10.96 -5.21 -4.34
N TRP A 38 11.04 -6.13 -3.37
CA TRP A 38 12.09 -6.11 -2.36
C TRP A 38 13.49 -6.16 -2.99
N TRP A 39 13.71 -7.05 -3.97
CA TRP A 39 15.00 -7.15 -4.65
C TRP A 39 15.36 -5.84 -5.36
N HIS A 40 14.44 -5.25 -6.12
CA HIS A 40 14.67 -3.97 -6.79
C HIS A 40 14.98 -2.84 -5.79
N GLN A 41 14.24 -2.76 -4.68
CA GLN A 41 14.52 -1.75 -3.66
C GLN A 41 15.90 -1.92 -3.02
N GLN A 42 16.36 -3.15 -2.82
CA GLN A 42 17.62 -3.41 -2.13
C GLN A 42 18.85 -3.31 -3.04
N PHE A 43 18.69 -3.63 -4.33
CA PHE A 43 19.84 -3.87 -5.21
C PHE A 43 19.81 -3.10 -6.53
N GLU A 44 18.71 -2.43 -6.88
CA GLU A 44 18.60 -1.64 -8.11
C GLU A 44 18.51 -0.15 -7.78
N PRO A 45 19.62 0.62 -7.87
CA PRO A 45 19.61 2.06 -7.59
C PRO A 45 18.59 2.83 -8.44
N LEU A 46 18.37 2.40 -9.68
CA LEU A 46 17.38 3.01 -10.59
C LEU A 46 15.94 2.84 -10.09
N ALA A 47 15.65 1.82 -9.26
CA ALA A 47 14.32 1.66 -8.68
C ALA A 47 13.99 2.76 -7.66
N GLN A 48 15.02 3.35 -7.03
CA GLN A 48 14.89 4.44 -6.06
C GLN A 48 15.07 5.83 -6.69
N ALA A 49 15.75 5.91 -7.84
CA ALA A 49 15.99 7.16 -8.59
C ALA A 49 14.68 7.82 -9.03
N ASP A 50 14.59 9.13 -9.13
CA ASP A 50 13.34 9.78 -9.60
C ASP A 50 13.10 9.57 -11.12
N THR A 51 11.95 10.00 -11.62
CA THR A 51 11.59 9.79 -13.05
C THR A 51 12.56 10.51 -13.99
N GLU A 52 13.05 11.69 -13.60
CA GLU A 52 13.97 12.49 -14.40
C GLU A 52 15.36 11.85 -14.44
N GLU A 53 15.84 11.33 -13.32
CA GLU A 53 17.11 10.60 -13.22
C GLU A 53 17.10 9.34 -14.09
N ILE A 54 15.98 8.61 -14.14
CA ILE A 54 15.84 7.44 -15.01
C ILE A 54 15.87 7.87 -16.48
N PHE A 55 15.16 8.94 -16.87
CA PHE A 55 15.20 9.46 -18.24
C PHE A 55 16.60 9.94 -18.64
N ALA A 56 17.27 10.70 -17.77
CA ALA A 56 18.64 11.13 -18.00
C ALA A 56 19.56 9.94 -18.27
N ARG A 57 19.40 8.85 -17.51
CA ARG A 57 20.16 7.63 -17.72
C ARG A 57 19.88 6.96 -19.06
N LEU A 58 18.62 6.93 -19.51
CA LEU A 58 18.27 6.39 -20.82
C LEU A 58 18.90 7.22 -21.96
N VAL A 59 18.89 8.55 -21.83
CA VAL A 59 19.53 9.46 -22.79
C VAL A 59 21.04 9.27 -22.82
N GLU A 60 21.69 9.09 -21.68
CA GLU A 60 23.12 8.74 -21.62
C GLU A 60 23.41 7.43 -22.36
N LEU A 61 22.60 6.39 -22.15
CA LEU A 61 22.76 5.10 -22.83
C LEU A 61 22.57 5.23 -24.35
N GLU A 62 21.63 6.07 -24.80
CA GLU A 62 21.42 6.40 -26.21
C GLU A 62 22.61 7.16 -26.82
N ASP A 63 23.22 8.10 -26.10
CA ASP A 63 24.41 8.81 -26.57
C ASP A 63 25.62 7.85 -26.69
N GLU A 64 25.79 6.95 -25.73
CA GLU A 64 26.90 5.99 -25.70
C GLU A 64 26.76 4.86 -26.74
N HIS A 65 25.56 4.31 -26.92
CA HIS A 65 25.34 3.08 -27.70
C HIS A 65 24.52 3.32 -28.98
N GLY A 66 24.05 4.54 -29.20
CA GLY A 66 23.30 4.93 -30.38
C GLY A 66 22.04 4.07 -30.57
N PRO A 67 21.73 3.66 -31.81
CA PRO A 67 20.53 2.88 -32.12
C PRO A 67 20.44 1.50 -31.44
N GLN A 68 21.53 1.01 -30.84
CA GLN A 68 21.53 -0.28 -30.13
C GLN A 68 21.14 -0.14 -28.66
N ALA A 69 21.05 1.09 -28.11
CA ALA A 69 20.74 1.32 -26.71
C ALA A 69 19.45 0.60 -26.22
N PRO A 70 18.34 0.53 -27.00
CA PRO A 70 17.14 -0.19 -26.57
C PRO A 70 17.31 -1.70 -26.39
N THR A 71 18.38 -2.29 -26.94
CA THR A 71 18.68 -3.72 -26.76
C THR A 71 19.41 -4.00 -25.45
N LEU A 72 19.92 -2.96 -24.77
CA LEU A 72 20.62 -3.11 -23.50
C LEU A 72 19.64 -3.46 -22.38
N PRO A 73 19.98 -4.44 -21.52
CA PRO A 73 19.16 -4.78 -20.36
C PRO A 73 18.86 -3.57 -19.46
N GLU A 74 19.85 -2.71 -19.23
CA GLU A 74 19.74 -1.52 -18.38
C GLU A 74 18.74 -0.51 -18.94
N TYR A 75 18.71 -0.36 -20.27
CA TYR A 75 17.75 0.51 -20.95
C TYR A 75 16.32 -0.03 -20.77
N GLN A 76 16.12 -1.33 -20.98
CA GLN A 76 14.82 -1.98 -20.81
C GLN A 76 14.30 -1.91 -19.38
N VAL A 77 15.18 -2.04 -18.39
CA VAL A 77 14.82 -1.86 -16.97
C VAL A 77 14.37 -0.43 -16.72
N GLY A 78 15.08 0.57 -17.23
CA GLY A 78 14.69 1.98 -17.11
C GLY A 78 13.30 2.25 -17.71
N GLU A 79 13.04 1.76 -18.93
CA GLU A 79 11.71 1.88 -19.55
C GLU A 79 10.60 1.22 -18.73
N GLN A 80 10.82 0.01 -18.23
CA GLN A 80 9.84 -0.69 -17.41
C GLN A 80 9.54 0.03 -16.09
N LEU A 81 10.56 0.63 -15.47
CA LEU A 81 10.38 1.43 -14.27
C LEU A 81 9.54 2.69 -14.54
N LEU A 82 9.79 3.38 -15.66
CA LEU A 82 9.00 4.54 -16.08
C LEU A 82 7.54 4.16 -16.36
N LEU A 83 7.31 3.07 -17.10
CA LEU A 83 5.96 2.56 -17.39
C LEU A 83 5.20 2.20 -16.11
N ARG A 84 5.86 1.52 -15.17
CA ARG A 84 5.25 1.13 -13.89
C ARG A 84 4.86 2.35 -13.06
N ARG A 85 5.68 3.40 -13.07
CA ARG A 85 5.37 4.65 -12.34
C ARG A 85 4.16 5.35 -12.92
N GLY A 86 4.10 5.51 -14.24
CA GLY A 86 2.92 6.08 -14.90
C GLY A 86 1.63 5.31 -14.56
N ALA A 87 1.67 3.97 -14.63
CA ALA A 87 0.52 3.14 -14.28
C ALA A 87 0.14 3.22 -12.79
N PHE A 88 1.12 3.36 -11.90
CA PHE A 88 0.87 3.49 -10.46
C PHE A 88 0.28 4.87 -10.10
N GLU A 89 0.75 5.94 -10.74
CA GLU A 89 0.22 7.29 -10.55
C GLU A 89 -1.24 7.40 -10.98
N GLU A 90 -1.59 6.80 -12.13
CA GLU A 90 -2.98 6.67 -12.59
C GLU A 90 -3.83 5.87 -11.58
N GLY A 91 -3.30 4.76 -11.06
CA GLY A 91 -3.98 3.96 -10.05
C GLY A 91 -4.23 4.70 -8.73
N ILE A 92 -3.27 5.53 -8.28
CA ILE A 92 -3.44 6.39 -7.10
C ILE A 92 -4.56 7.39 -7.36
N GLN A 93 -4.54 8.06 -8.52
CA GLN A 93 -5.54 9.05 -8.88
C GLN A 93 -6.94 8.42 -8.89
N GLN A 94 -7.11 7.26 -9.53
CA GLN A 94 -8.39 6.52 -9.52
C GLN A 94 -8.85 6.17 -8.11
N HIS A 95 -7.93 5.81 -7.22
CA HIS A 95 -8.27 5.49 -5.83
C HIS A 95 -8.71 6.73 -5.03
N GLN A 96 -8.06 7.87 -5.27
CA GLN A 96 -8.43 9.15 -4.66
C GLN A 96 -9.79 9.62 -5.16
N GLU A 97 -10.02 9.60 -6.47
CA GLU A 97 -11.31 9.97 -7.08
C GLU A 97 -12.45 9.11 -6.55
N HIS A 98 -12.24 7.79 -6.45
CA HIS A 98 -13.25 6.88 -5.88
C HIS A 98 -13.44 7.11 -4.38
N ALA A 99 -12.38 7.41 -3.62
CA ALA A 99 -12.51 7.71 -2.19
C ALA A 99 -13.35 8.98 -1.97
N ASP A 100 -13.16 10.00 -2.80
CA ASP A 100 -13.92 11.25 -2.76
C ASP A 100 -15.39 11.01 -3.15
N GLU A 101 -15.66 10.21 -4.19
CA GLU A 101 -17.03 9.82 -4.58
C GLU A 101 -17.76 9.08 -3.46
N VAL A 102 -17.08 8.14 -2.78
CA VAL A 102 -17.66 7.42 -1.64
C VAL A 102 -17.96 8.37 -0.48
N ALA A 103 -17.07 9.33 -0.22
CA ALA A 103 -17.27 10.33 0.83
C ALA A 103 -18.48 11.23 0.55
N GLU A 104 -18.69 11.64 -0.71
CA GLU A 104 -19.85 12.43 -1.13
C GLU A 104 -21.16 11.66 -0.93
N ILE A 105 -21.20 10.36 -1.29
CA ILE A 105 -22.37 9.50 -1.05
C ILE A 105 -22.66 9.35 0.45
N GLU A 106 -21.63 9.25 1.29
CA GLU A 106 -21.80 9.14 2.73
C GLU A 106 -22.34 10.45 3.34
N GLU A 107 -21.87 11.60 2.88
CA GLU A 107 -22.40 12.92 3.27
C GLU A 107 -23.87 13.09 2.88
N GLU A 108 -24.25 12.66 1.66
CA GLU A 108 -25.64 12.68 1.21
C GLU A 108 -26.52 11.76 2.07
N ARG A 109 -26.05 10.55 2.40
CA ARG A 109 -26.78 9.64 3.31
C ARG A 109 -27.02 10.25 4.68
N VAL A 110 -26.02 10.89 5.29
CA VAL A 110 -26.13 11.53 6.60
C VAL A 110 -27.17 12.66 6.56
N ASN A 111 -27.18 13.46 5.49
CA ASN A 111 -28.16 14.53 5.31
C ASN A 111 -29.59 14.03 5.03
N VAL A 112 -29.75 12.89 4.36
CA VAL A 112 -31.08 12.28 4.11
C VAL A 112 -31.66 11.60 5.36
N THR A 113 -30.82 11.04 6.24
CA THR A 113 -31.25 10.55 7.56
C THR A 113 -31.42 11.70 8.56
N GLY A 114 -32.39 12.59 8.30
CA GLY A 114 -32.85 13.60 9.25
C GLY A 114 -33.19 12.97 10.61
N SER A 115 -32.28 13.14 11.56
CA SER A 115 -32.19 12.46 12.87
C SER A 115 -33.23 12.94 13.92
N GLY A 116 -34.45 13.27 13.50
CA GLY A 116 -35.47 13.86 14.36
C GLY A 116 -36.53 12.89 14.89
N ASP A 117 -37.08 12.04 14.03
CA ASP A 117 -38.30 11.27 14.34
C ASP A 117 -38.02 9.84 14.84
N SER A 118 -36.95 9.20 14.36
CA SER A 118 -36.62 7.82 14.75
C SER A 118 -36.23 7.71 16.24
N ALA A 119 -35.48 8.68 16.77
CA ALA A 119 -35.10 8.71 18.18
C ALA A 119 -36.30 8.93 19.11
N ARG A 120 -37.23 9.82 18.72
CA ARG A 120 -38.49 10.05 19.45
C ARG A 120 -39.38 8.81 19.44
N THR A 121 -39.38 8.08 18.32
CA THR A 121 -40.16 6.84 18.16
C THR A 121 -39.58 5.70 19.01
N LEU A 122 -38.25 5.54 19.03
CA LEU A 122 -37.57 4.59 19.92
C LEU A 122 -37.82 4.90 21.40
N GLY A 123 -37.78 6.17 21.80
CA GLY A 123 -38.09 6.58 23.17
C GLY A 123 -39.53 6.25 23.58
N ARG A 124 -40.51 6.45 22.68
CA ARG A 124 -41.91 6.06 22.93
C ARG A 124 -42.06 4.55 23.09
N ILE A 125 -41.41 3.76 22.23
CA ILE A 125 -41.45 2.30 22.31
C ILE A 125 -40.85 1.82 23.65
N ALA A 126 -39.69 2.35 24.03
CA ALA A 126 -39.04 2.01 25.30
C ALA A 126 -39.93 2.33 26.51
N LEU A 127 -40.63 3.47 26.50
CA LEU A 127 -41.55 3.86 27.56
C LEU A 127 -42.77 2.95 27.65
N VAL A 128 -43.34 2.55 26.51
CA VAL A 128 -44.48 1.60 26.47
C VAL A 128 -44.05 0.24 27.05
N VAL A 129 -42.88 -0.27 26.66
CA VAL A 129 -42.34 -1.54 27.17
C VAL A 129 -42.12 -1.48 28.69
N LEU A 130 -41.58 -0.37 29.19
CA LEU A 130 -41.37 -0.15 30.63
C LEU A 130 -42.69 -0.19 31.41
N LEU A 131 -43.71 0.52 30.92
CA LEU A 131 -45.03 0.53 31.56
C LEU A 131 -45.68 -0.86 31.57
N LEU A 132 -45.54 -1.61 30.48
CA LEU A 132 -46.01 -2.99 30.37
C LEU A 132 -45.33 -3.90 31.39
N ALA A 133 -44.01 -3.79 31.54
CA ALA A 133 -43.25 -4.56 32.52
C ALA A 133 -43.71 -4.27 33.96
N LEU A 134 -43.91 -3.00 34.31
CA LEU A 134 -44.39 -2.61 35.63
C LEU A 134 -45.80 -3.15 35.92
N LEU A 135 -46.69 -3.11 34.93
CA LEU A 135 -48.04 -3.69 35.03
C LEU A 135 -47.99 -5.20 35.28
N LEU A 136 -47.15 -5.92 34.53
CA LEU A 136 -46.98 -7.37 34.71
C LEU A 136 -46.45 -7.73 36.09
N ILE A 137 -45.49 -6.94 36.61
CA ILE A 137 -44.99 -7.12 37.98
C ILE A 137 -46.10 -6.89 39.01
N ALA A 138 -46.87 -5.82 38.87
CA ALA A 138 -47.97 -5.51 39.79
C ALA A 138 -49.06 -6.59 39.79
N VAL A 139 -49.44 -7.08 38.62
CA VAL A 139 -50.40 -8.19 38.47
C VAL A 139 -49.86 -9.48 39.10
N SER A 140 -48.59 -9.80 38.88
CA SER A 140 -47.95 -10.98 39.49
C SER A 140 -48.00 -10.93 41.02
N ILE A 141 -47.68 -9.76 41.62
CA ILE A 141 -47.76 -9.55 43.06
C ILE A 141 -49.20 -9.72 43.57
N LEU A 142 -50.18 -9.09 42.90
CA LEU A 142 -51.59 -9.20 43.25
C LEU A 142 -52.09 -10.64 43.20
N LEU A 143 -51.78 -11.38 42.12
CA LEU A 143 -52.15 -12.78 41.99
C LEU A 143 -51.50 -13.64 43.09
N THR A 144 -50.25 -13.38 43.43
CA THR A 144 -49.56 -14.08 44.52
C THR A 144 -50.20 -13.79 45.88
N PHE A 145 -50.71 -12.58 46.09
CA PHE A 145 -51.37 -12.18 47.33
C PHE A 145 -52.80 -12.72 47.44
N VAL A 146 -53.53 -12.83 46.31
CA VAL A 146 -54.89 -13.36 46.25
C VAL A 146 -54.91 -14.89 46.28
N ALA A 147 -53.88 -15.56 45.77
CA ALA A 147 -53.76 -17.02 45.78
C ALA A 147 -53.27 -17.60 47.13
N ARG A 148 -53.06 -16.75 48.14
CA ARG A 148 -52.55 -17.10 49.46
C ARG A 148 -53.64 -16.96 50.52
#